data_AF-A0A127T4L9-F1
#
_entry.id   AF-A0A127T4L9-F1
#
_cell.length_a   1.000
_cell.length_b   1.000
_cell.length_c   1.000
_cell.angle_alpha   90.00
_cell.angle_beta   90.00
_cell.angle_gamma   90.00
#
_symmetry.space_group_name_H-M   'P 1'
#
loop_
_entity.id
_entity.type
_entity.pdbx_description
1 polymer ?
#
loop_
_entity_poly.entity_id
_entity_poly.type
_entity_poly.pdbx_seq_one_letter_code
_entity_poly.pdbx_strand_id
1 'polypeptide(L)' 'MKNEATSKNLNLAQAVATEMHRLDKHSQYLGMQVKQISPGYAELSLVVREDMVNGTGNLPWRRYL' A
#
# COMPACT_ATOMS: atom_id res chain seq x y z
N MET A 1 -15.49 -4.36 -25.93
CA MET A 1 -15.87 -5.27 -24.83
C MET A 1 -14.76 -5.48 -23.78
N LYS A 2 -13.46 -5.56 -24.12
CA LYS A 2 -12.38 -5.71 -23.11
C LYS A 2 -12.20 -4.49 -22.18
N ASN A 3 -12.49 -3.27 -22.66
CA ASN A 3 -12.16 -2.03 -21.93
C ASN A 3 -13.09 -1.72 -20.73
N GLU A 4 -14.36 -2.13 -20.79
CA GLU A 4 -15.31 -1.92 -19.67
C GLU A 4 -15.07 -2.90 -18.51
N ALA A 5 -14.75 -4.15 -18.81
CA ALA A 5 -14.43 -5.17 -17.81
C ALA A 5 -13.16 -4.81 -17.03
N THR A 6 -12.12 -4.33 -17.72
CA THR A 6 -10.89 -3.83 -17.07
C THR A 6 -11.17 -2.63 -16.17
N SER A 7 -12.02 -1.69 -16.59
CA SER A 7 -12.39 -0.53 -15.76
C SER A 7 -13.19 -0.91 -14.51
N LYS A 8 -14.14 -1.85 -14.62
CA LYS A 8 -14.88 -2.37 -13.45
C LYS A 8 -13.97 -3.09 -12.45
N ASN A 9 -13.04 -3.90 -12.95
CA ASN A 9 -12.07 -4.60 -12.11
C ASN A 9 -11.11 -3.64 -11.41
N LEU A 10 -10.70 -2.56 -12.08
CA LEU A 10 -9.85 -1.53 -11.48
C LEU A 10 -10.59 -0.77 -10.37
N ASN A 11 -11.85 -0.42 -10.59
CA ASN A 11 -12.69 0.23 -9.58
C ASN A 11 -12.85 -0.67 -8.33
N LEU A 12 -13.13 -1.96 -8.53
CA LEU A 12 -13.19 -2.93 -7.44
C LEU A 12 -11.84 -3.06 -6.72
N ALA A 13 -10.73 -3.13 -7.44
CA ALA A 13 -9.40 -3.21 -6.85
C ALA A 13 -9.06 -1.98 -6.00
N GLN A 14 -9.46 -0.78 -6.44
CA GLN A 14 -9.31 0.46 -5.67
C GLN A 14 -10.19 0.46 -4.41
N ALA A 15 -11.45 0.00 -4.51
CA ALA A 15 -12.35 -0.11 -3.36
C ALA A 15 -11.82 -1.10 -2.31
N VAL A 16 -11.34 -2.26 -2.75
CA VAL A 16 -10.74 -3.27 -1.87
C VAL A 16 -9.47 -2.74 -1.22
N ALA A 17 -8.57 -2.11 -1.97
CA ALA A 17 -7.36 -1.53 -1.41
C ALA A 17 -7.66 -0.43 -0.38
N THR A 18 -8.69 0.40 -0.64
CA THR A 18 -9.14 1.43 0.29
C THR A 18 -9.64 0.81 1.59
N GLU A 19 -10.46 -0.24 1.52
CA GLU A 19 -11.00 -0.89 2.71
C GLU A 19 -9.94 -1.67 3.49
N MET A 20 -9.03 -2.36 2.80
CA MET A 20 -7.87 -3.00 3.42
C MET A 20 -7.00 -1.98 4.15
N HIS A 21 -6.72 -0.83 3.52
CA HIS A 21 -5.98 0.26 4.15
C HIS A 21 -6.72 0.86 5.34
N ARG A 22 -8.06 0.96 5.28
CA ARG A 22 -8.91 1.46 6.37
C ARG A 22 -8.88 0.55 7.60
N LEU A 23 -8.78 -0.75 7.40
CA LEU A 23 -8.73 -1.74 8.49
C LEU A 23 -7.31 -1.91 9.06
N ASP A 24 -6.28 -1.68 8.26
CA ASP A 24 -4.89 -1.80 8.68
C ASP A 24 -4.38 -0.54 9.41
N LYS A 25 -4.48 -0.57 10.73
CA LYS A 25 -3.95 0.47 11.62
C LYS A 25 -2.44 0.63 11.53
N HIS A 26 -1.70 -0.42 11.18
CA HIS A 26 -0.25 -0.34 11.07
C HIS A 26 0.15 0.43 9.81
N SER A 27 -0.48 0.13 8.67
CA SER A 27 -0.32 0.90 7.44
C SER A 27 -0.67 2.39 7.62
N GLN A 28 -1.72 2.71 8.39
CA GLN A 28 -2.08 4.09 8.71
C GLN A 28 -1.03 4.77 9.61
N TYR A 29 -0.57 4.08 10.66
CA TYR A 29 0.48 4.59 11.55
C TYR A 29 1.79 4.87 10.80
N LEU A 30 2.13 4.02 9.84
CA LEU A 30 3.30 4.19 8.97
C LEU A 30 3.11 5.28 7.91
N GLY A 31 1.89 5.78 7.71
CA GLY A 31 1.59 6.74 6.64
C GLY A 31 1.76 6.15 5.24
N MET A 32 1.49 4.85 5.07
CA MET A 32 1.52 4.19 3.77
C MET A 32 0.45 4.78 2.84
N GLN A 33 0.82 4.98 1.58
CA GLN A 33 -0.06 5.47 0.52
C GLN A 33 0.00 4.54 -0.69
N VAL A 34 -1.15 4.23 -1.26
CA VAL A 34 -1.24 3.50 -2.53
C VAL A 34 -0.94 4.46 -3.68
N LYS A 35 0.12 4.17 -4.45
CA LYS A 35 0.53 4.98 -5.62
C LYS A 35 -0.17 4.53 -6.89
N GLN A 36 -0.22 3.22 -7.12
CA GLN A 36 -0.76 2.62 -8.33
C GLN A 36 -1.34 1.25 -8.03
N ILE A 37 -2.45 0.92 -8.68
CA ILE A 37 -2.99 -0.43 -8.74
C ILE A 37 -3.23 -0.78 -10.21
N SER A 38 -2.73 -1.93 -10.64
CA SER A 38 -3.04 -2.54 -11.93
C SER A 38 -3.21 -4.05 -11.75
N PRO A 39 -3.81 -4.76 -12.73
CA PRO A 39 -4.00 -6.20 -12.60
C PRO A 39 -2.66 -6.93 -12.36
N GLY A 40 -2.51 -7.54 -11.17
CA GLY A 40 -1.29 -8.26 -10.76
C GLY A 40 -0.15 -7.39 -10.22
N TYR A 41 -0.35 -6.08 -10.05
CA TYR A 41 0.67 -5.18 -9.53
C TYR A 41 0.06 -4.09 -8.63
N ALA A 42 0.70 -3.82 -7.50
CA ALA A 42 0.36 -2.72 -6.63
C ALA A 42 1.64 -2.04 -6.16
N GLU A 43 1.63 -0.71 -6.17
CA GLU A 43 2.74 0.11 -5.66
C GLU A 43 2.27 0.90 -4.44
N LEU A 44 3.05 0.80 -3.37
CA LEU A 44 2.82 1.47 -2.10
C LEU A 44 4.07 2.29 -1.75
N SER A 45 3.86 3.48 -1.20
CA SER A 45 4.94 4.33 -0.68
C SER A 45 4.69 4.69 0.77
N LEU A 46 5.73 4.80 1.58
CA LEU A 46 5.66 5.36 2.93
C LEU A 46 6.84 6.28 3.20
N VAL A 47 6.67 7.23 4.10
CA VAL A 47 7.74 8.12 4.56
C VAL A 47 8.35 7.53 5.83
N VAL A 48 9.65 7.20 5.75
CA VAL A 48 10.40 6.70 6.90
C VAL A 48 10.65 7.84 7.87
N ARG A 49 10.24 7.66 9.12
CA ARG A 49 10.45 8.61 10.21
C ARG A 49 11.56 8.13 11.14
N GLU A 50 12.13 9.05 11.92
CA GLU A 50 13.23 8.74 12.85
C GLU A 50 12.82 7.73 13.95
N ASP A 51 11.55 7.68 14.32
CA ASP A 51 11.01 6.71 15.29
C ASP A 51 10.91 5.28 14.73
N MET A 52 11.08 5.09 13.42
CA MET A 52 10.97 3.79 12.75
C MET A 52 12.31 3.13 12.47
N VAL A 53 13.40 3.87 12.60
CA VAL A 53 14.75 3.35 12.36
C VAL A 53 15.37 2.89 13.68
N ASN A 54 16.07 1.77 13.64
CA ASN A 54 16.85 1.32 14.78
C ASN A 54 18.11 2.17 14.95
N GLY A 55 18.88 1.94 16.03
CA GLY A 55 20.12 2.68 16.33
C GLY A 55 21.24 2.59 15.27
N THR A 56 21.03 1.82 14.19
CA THR A 56 21.94 1.73 13.03
C THR A 56 21.36 2.38 11.77
N GLY A 57 20.23 3.10 11.87
CA GLY A 57 19.54 3.76 10.76
C GLY A 57 18.72 2.82 9.87
N ASN A 58 18.52 1.56 10.29
CA ASN A 58 17.80 0.57 9.50
C ASN A 58 16.35 0.43 9.97
N LEU A 59 15.42 0.28 9.02
CA LEU A 59 14.05 -0.12 9.28
C LEU A 59 14.02 -1.61 9.69
N PRO A 60 13.73 -1.96 10.96
CA PRO A 60 13.79 -3.34 11.43
C PRO A 60 12.77 -4.26 10.73
N TRP A 61 11.66 -3.70 10.26
CA TRP A 61 10.59 -4.44 9.57
C TRP A 61 10.87 -4.66 8.07
N ARG A 62 11.86 -3.98 7.49
CA ARG A 62 12.15 -4.03 6.04
C ARG A 62 12.65 -5.41 5.57
N ARG A 63 13.02 -6.30 6.48
CA ARG A 63 13.43 -7.68 6.16
C ARG A 63 12.24 -8.65 6.00
N TYR A 64 11.03 -8.21 6.32
CA TYR A 64 9.80 -9.02 6.26
C TYR A 64 8.83 -8.59 5.15
N LEU A 65 9.22 -7.58 4.35
CA LEU A 65 8.54 -7.17 3.11
C LEU A 65 9.34 -7.71 1.91
#